data_AF-A0A844C280-F1
#
_entry.id   AF-A0A844C280-F1
#
_cell.length_a   1.000
_cell.length_b   1.000
_cell.length_c   1.000
_cell.angle_alpha   90.00
_cell.angle_beta   90.00
_cell.angle_gamma   90.00
#
_symmetry.space_group_name_H-M   'P 1'
#
loop_
_entity.id
_entity.type
_entity.pdbx_description
1 polymer ?
#
loop_
_entity_poly.entity_id
_entity_poly.type
_entity_poly.pdbx_seq_one_letter_code
_entity_poly.pdbx_strand_id
1 'polypeptide(L)' 'MFDPKQYRVSGLILLLFVQKDELEKGEFYYLGKVIPIKDSEKQIEMSRKEETVPVVTIDFELEYPVPFELYQYLVNR' A
#
# COMPACT_ATOMS: atom_id res chain seq x y z
N MET A 1 -18.58 12.75 -5.63
CA MET A 1 -17.88 12.52 -6.92
C MET A 1 -16.42 12.78 -6.66
N PHE A 2 -15.60 11.73 -6.63
CA PHE A 2 -14.15 11.87 -6.50
C PHE A 2 -13.62 12.52 -7.78
N ASP A 3 -12.91 13.65 -7.66
CA ASP A 3 -12.26 14.33 -8.79
C ASP A 3 -10.77 13.95 -8.81
N PRO A 4 -10.32 13.06 -9.71
CA PRO A 4 -8.92 12.62 -9.78
C PRO A 4 -7.96 13.71 -10.27
N LYS A 5 -8.44 14.89 -10.69
CA LYS A 5 -7.59 15.94 -11.27
C LYS A 5 -6.88 16.86 -10.26
N GLN A 6 -7.00 16.60 -8.95
CA GLN A 6 -6.34 17.41 -7.91
C GLN A 6 -4.95 16.90 -7.47
N TYR A 7 -4.35 15.91 -8.13
CA TYR A 7 -2.95 15.54 -7.88
C TYR A 7 -1.95 16.47 -8.61
N ARG A 8 -1.96 17.74 -8.23
CA ARG A 8 -0.79 18.61 -8.44
C ARG A 8 -0.52 19.34 -7.13
N VAL A 9 0.71 19.13 -6.62
CA VAL A 9 1.34 19.58 -5.33
C VAL A 9 1.30 18.44 -4.27
N SER A 10 2.37 18.00 -3.59
CA SER A 10 3.71 18.55 -3.21
C SER A 10 4.69 17.39 -2.87
N GLY A 11 5.98 17.69 -2.59
CA GLY A 11 7.06 16.75 -2.22
C GLY A 11 6.86 15.93 -0.93
N LEU A 12 5.75 15.21 -0.83
CA LEU A 12 5.46 14.23 0.20
C LEU A 12 6.24 12.95 -0.07
N ILE A 13 6.93 12.48 0.97
CA ILE A 13 7.64 11.21 0.97
C ILE A 13 6.74 10.19 1.65
N LEU A 14 6.38 9.13 0.93
CA LEU A 14 5.63 8.00 1.46
C LEU A 14 6.60 6.89 1.84
N LEU A 15 6.52 6.43 3.08
CA LEU A 15 7.36 5.38 3.66
C LEU A 15 6.50 4.16 3.97
N LEU A 16 6.92 2.98 3.52
CA LEU A 16 6.18 1.73 3.74
C LEU A 16 6.71 0.99 4.97
N PHE A 17 5.80 0.69 5.90
CA PHE A 17 6.04 -0.15 7.07
C PHE A 17 5.06 -1.33 7.02
N VAL A 18 5.57 -2.56 7.11
CA VAL A 18 4.77 -3.80 7.01
C VAL A 18 4.92 -4.60 8.30
N GLN A 19 3.82 -5.14 8.81
CA GLN A 19 3.79 -6.11 9.90
C GLN A 19 3.47 -7.49 9.32
N LYS A 20 4.19 -8.54 9.74
CA LYS A 20 4.01 -9.90 9.21
C LYS A 20 2.71 -10.54 9.69
N ASP A 21 2.42 -10.44 10.99
CA ASP A 21 1.24 -11.04 11.61
C ASP A 21 0.68 -10.12 12.69
N GLU A 22 -0.63 -10.18 12.90
CA GLU A 22 -1.34 -9.52 13.99
C GLU A 22 -0.86 -9.98 15.39
N LEU A 23 -0.25 -11.15 15.49
CA LEU A 23 0.34 -11.70 16.71
C LEU A 23 1.69 -11.06 17.08
N GLU A 24 2.47 -10.59 16.10
CA GLU A 24 3.74 -9.89 16.31
C GLU A 24 3.50 -8.40 16.57
N LYS A 25 2.64 -8.08 17.56
CA LYS A 25 2.23 -6.72 17.86
C LYS A 25 3.41 -5.83 18.20
N GLY A 26 3.63 -4.81 17.37
CA GLY A 26 4.61 -3.75 17.62
C GLY A 26 5.89 -3.87 16.81
N GLU A 27 6.07 -4.92 16.00
CA GLU A 27 7.20 -5.05 15.09
C GLU A 27 6.79 -4.68 13.66
N PHE A 28 7.47 -3.70 13.08
CA PHE A 28 7.25 -3.25 11.71
C PHE A 28 8.55 -3.28 10.92
N TYR A 29 8.50 -3.82 9.72
CA TYR A 29 9.59 -3.82 8.75
C TYR A 29 9.45 -2.59 7.86
N TYR A 30 10.45 -1.70 7.92
CA TYR A 30 10.57 -0.59 6.99
C TYR A 30 11.06 -1.10 5.64
N LEU A 31 10.26 -0.94 4.59
CA LEU A 31 10.57 -1.43 3.24
C LEU A 31 11.08 -0.35 2.28
N GLY A 32 11.13 0.91 2.70
CA GLY A 32 11.62 2.01 1.88
C GLY A 32 10.55 3.00 1.47
N LYS A 33 10.92 3.89 0.55
CA LYS A 33 9.99 4.84 -0.04
C LYS A 33 9.14 4.15 -1.11
N VAL A 34 7.90 4.60 -1.24
CA VAL A 34 7.00 4.17 -2.32
C VAL A 34 6.59 5.35 -3.18
N ILE A 35 6.39 5.08 -4.47
CA ILE A 35 5.99 6.05 -5.48
C ILE A 35 4.65 5.57 -6.06
N PRO A 36 3.57 6.38 -6.01
CA PRO A 36 2.30 6.00 -6.61
C PRO A 36 2.47 5.86 -8.13
N ILE A 37 1.97 4.76 -8.68
CA ILE A 37 1.92 4.56 -10.12
C ILE A 37 0.81 5.47 -10.66
N LYS A 38 1.21 6.39 -11.56
CA LYS A 38 0.30 7.36 -12.16
C LYS A 38 -0.85 6.66 -12.89
N ASP A 39 -2.07 7.16 -12.71
CA ASP A 39 -3.29 6.66 -13.35
C ASP A 39 -3.65 5.20 -12.92
N SER A 40 -3.06 4.69 -11.83
CA SER A 40 -3.40 3.37 -11.25
C SER A 40 -4.62 3.42 -10.33
N GLU A 41 -5.04 4.61 -9.91
CA GLU A 41 -6.14 4.80 -8.99
C GLU A 41 -7.48 4.31 -9.59
N LYS A 42 -8.17 3.43 -8.85
CA LYS A 42 -9.44 2.84 -9.27
C LYS A 42 -10.40 2.81 -8.12
N GLN A 43 -11.65 3.20 -8.36
CA GLN A 43 -12.73 2.94 -7.42
C GLN A 43 -13.26 1.53 -7.66
N ILE A 44 -13.28 0.71 -6.61
CA ILE A 44 -13.84 -0.65 -6.63
C ILE A 44 -14.82 -0.82 -5.48
N GLU A 45 -15.57 -1.91 -5.53
CA GLU A 45 -16.44 -2.36 -4.44
C GLU A 45 -15.75 -3.52 -3.70
N MET A 46 -15.63 -3.41 -2.38
CA MET A 46 -15.03 -4.44 -1.52
C MET A 46 -16.07 -5.00 -0.55
N SER A 47 -16.14 -6.32 -0.43
CA SER A 47 -16.97 -6.99 0.57
C SER A 47 -16.35 -6.83 1.95
N ARG A 48 -17.09 -6.22 2.88
CA ARG A 48 -16.73 -6.11 4.29
C ARG A 48 -17.86 -6.70 5.13
N LYS A 49 -17.64 -7.92 5.63
CA LYS A 49 -18.68 -8.74 6.28
C LYS A 49 -19.87 -8.96 5.32
N GLU A 50 -21.02 -8.37 5.63
CA GLU A 50 -22.28 -8.52 4.86
C GLU A 50 -22.57 -7.31 3.96
N GLU A 51 -21.71 -6.29 3.97
CA GLU A 51 -21.89 -5.06 3.21
C GLU A 51 -20.85 -4.93 2.10
N THR A 52 -21.23 -4.23 1.04
CA THR A 52 -20.32 -3.84 -0.03
C THR A 52 -20.00 -2.35 0.13
N VAL A 53 -18.70 -2.03 0.24
CA VAL A 53 -18.24 -0.65 0.46
C VAL A 53 -17.42 -0.16 -0.73
N PRO A 54 -17.63 1.09 -1.19
CA PRO A 54 -16.77 1.68 -2.22
C PRO A 54 -15.41 2.02 -1.61
N VAL A 55 -14.34 1.53 -2.24
CA VAL A 55 -12.95 1.79 -1.85
C VAL A 55 -12.15 2.28 -3.06
N VAL A 56 -11.05 2.98 -2.81
CA VAL A 56 -10.09 3.36 -3.84
C VAL A 56 -8.83 2.53 -3.66
N THR A 57 -8.39 1.88 -4.73
CA THR A 57 -7.10 1.19 -4.80
C THR A 57 -6.12 2.06 -5.58
N ILE A 58 -4.86 2.08 -5.15
CA ILE A 58 -3.75 2.76 -5.84
C ILE A 58 -2.58 1.80 -5.83
N ASP A 59 -1.96 1.58 -6.98
CA ASP A 59 -0.76 0.76 -7.08
C ASP A 59 0.47 1.62 -6.77
N PHE A 60 1.39 1.08 -6.00
CA PHE A 60 2.64 1.76 -5.63
C PHE A 60 3.84 0.92 -6.07
N GLU A 61 4.90 1.60 -6.51
CA GLU A 61 6.20 1.00 -6.77
C GLU A 61 7.17 1.35 -5.62
N LEU A 62 7.96 0.37 -5.18
CA LEU A 62 9.04 0.61 -4.22
C LEU A 62 10.25 1.24 -4.92
N GLU A 63 10.86 2.25 -4.30
CA GLU A 63 12.08 2.89 -4.82
C GLU A 63 13.24 1.88 -4.99
N TYR A 64 13.28 0.86 -4.12
CA TYR A 64 14.24 -0.25 -4.18
C TYR A 64 13.53 -1.58 -3.97
N PRO A 65 13.95 -2.67 -4.64
CA PRO A 65 13.38 -3.98 -4.44
C PRO A 65 13.60 -4.47 -3.01
N VAL A 66 12.61 -5.18 -2.45
CA VAL A 66 12.75 -5.84 -1.15
C VAL A 66 13.80 -6.95 -1.26
N PRO A 67 14.75 -7.06 -0.32
CA PRO A 67 15.68 -8.19 -0.26
C PRO A 67 14.93 -9.53 -0.27
N PHE A 68 15.43 -10.51 -1.01
CA PHE A 68 14.70 -11.75 -1.26
C PHE A 68 14.35 -12.50 0.04
N GLU A 69 15.27 -12.54 1.00
CA GLU A 69 15.07 -13.20 2.29
C GLU A 69 13.95 -12.53 3.10
N LEU A 70 13.93 -11.19 3.11
CA LEU A 70 12.89 -10.42 3.79
C LEU A 70 11.53 -10.60 3.09
N TYR A 71 11.51 -10.57 1.76
CA TYR A 71 10.30 -10.84 0.99
C TYR A 71 9.75 -12.23 1.32
N GLN A 72 10.58 -13.27 1.27
CA GLN A 72 10.18 -14.64 1.61
C GLN A 72 9.65 -14.75 3.04
N TYR A 73 10.30 -14.09 4.01
CA TYR A 73 9.82 -14.06 5.39
C TYR A 73 8.45 -13.38 5.51
N LEU A 74 8.22 -12.27 4.82
CA LEU A 74 6.96 -11.51 4.90
C LEU A 74 5.79 -12.22 4.22
N VAL A 75 6.00 -12.88 3.08
CA VAL A 75 4.90 -13.46 2.28
C VAL A 75 4.56 -14.90 2.65
N ASN A 76 5.50 -15.67 3.22
CA ASN A 76 5.27 -17.06 3.60
C ASN A 76 4.83 -17.15 5.07
N ARG A 77 3.95 -18.11 5.40
CA ARG A 77 3.53 -18.40 6.77
C ARG A 77 4.47 -19.37 7.47
#